data_AF-A0A090KU22-F1
#
_entry.id   AF-A0A090KU22-F1
#
_cell.length_a   1.000
_cell.length_b   1.000
_cell.length_c   1.000
_cell.angle_alpha   90.00
_cell.angle_beta   90.00
_cell.angle_gamma   90.00
#
_symmetry.space_group_name_H-M   'P 1'
#
loop_
_entity.id
_entity.type
_entity.pdbx_description
1 polymer ?
#
loop_
_entity_poly.entity_id
_entity_poly.type
_entity_poly.pdbx_seq_one_letter_code
_entity_poly.pdbx_strand_id
1 'polypeptide(L)'
;MEGAVEWNSPQICDVNIERDISRITELLEHCASTGELSDDNIVPLIKILQSPFMNAVREVYEHVYYGLNDSFTSPEQQANATAKATVAVFAASVGHAHPRVITLPKNEQGLGFNVMGGKEQNSPIYISRIIPGGVAEKNGNLKRGDQLISVNGINVEKECHEKAVELLKAAKGSVKLVVRYTPKLLEEMERRFEKQRRRTNQQSPSLPRNK
;
A
#
# COMPACT_ATOMS: atom_id res chain seq x y z
N MET A 1 39.84 -32.98 21.02
CA MET A 1 38.61 -33.79 21.18
C MET A 1 37.48 -32.86 20.83
N GLU A 2 37.12 -32.82 19.55
CA GLU A 2 36.02 -32.01 19.03
C GLU A 2 34.70 -32.65 19.45
N GLY A 3 33.90 -31.92 20.23
CA GLY A 3 32.52 -32.28 20.54
C GLY A 3 31.61 -31.80 19.42
N ALA A 4 31.30 -32.69 18.49
CA ALA A 4 30.27 -32.43 17.48
C ALA A 4 28.92 -32.27 18.19
N VAL A 5 28.33 -31.08 18.04
CA VAL A 5 26.96 -30.80 18.48
C VAL A 5 26.04 -31.63 17.59
N GLU A 6 25.44 -32.67 18.16
CA GLU A 6 24.52 -33.57 17.49
C GLU A 6 23.22 -32.80 17.20
N TRP A 7 23.05 -32.36 15.94
CA TRP A 7 21.84 -31.67 15.50
C TRP A 7 20.69 -32.68 15.39
N ASN A 8 19.94 -32.84 16.48
CA ASN A 8 18.62 -33.44 16.41
C ASN A 8 17.74 -32.60 15.48
N SER A 9 17.49 -33.13 14.28
CA SER A 9 16.57 -32.54 13.32
C SER A 9 15.20 -32.38 13.99
N PRO A 10 14.62 -31.17 14.07
CA PRO A 10 13.31 -30.98 14.67
C PRO A 10 12.28 -31.77 13.86
N GLN A 11 11.65 -32.75 14.50
CA GLN A 11 10.44 -33.35 13.95
C GLN A 11 9.39 -32.24 13.79
N ILE A 12 8.95 -32.04 12.55
CA ILE A 12 7.94 -31.05 12.15
C ILE A 12 6.58 -31.56 12.64
N CYS A 13 6.37 -31.50 13.94
CA CYS A 13 5.08 -31.75 14.58
C CYS A 13 4.81 -30.55 15.50
N ASP A 14 3.65 -29.92 15.27
CA ASP A 14 3.20 -28.64 15.78
C ASP A 14 3.89 -27.41 15.17
N VAL A 15 3.27 -26.87 14.11
CA VAL A 15 3.57 -25.53 13.58
C VAL A 15 3.06 -24.51 14.60
N ASN A 16 3.87 -24.22 15.62
CA ASN A 16 3.58 -23.19 16.60
C ASN A 16 4.44 -21.97 16.28
N ILE A 17 3.83 -21.02 15.57
CA ILE A 17 4.49 -19.79 15.09
C ILE A 17 5.03 -18.94 16.26
N GLU A 18 4.41 -18.99 17.43
CA GLU A 18 4.90 -18.31 18.63
C GLU A 18 6.22 -18.93 19.12
N ARG A 19 6.25 -20.26 19.22
CA ARG A 19 7.47 -21.01 19.60
C ARG A 19 8.60 -20.76 18.60
N ASP A 20 8.29 -20.74 17.30
CA ASP A 20 9.27 -20.52 16.25
C ASP A 20 9.82 -19.08 16.27
N ILE A 21 8.97 -18.08 16.52
CA ILE A 21 9.40 -16.68 16.69
C ILE A 21 10.31 -16.53 17.92
N SER A 22 9.95 -17.13 19.06
CA SER A 22 10.79 -17.12 20.27
C SER A 22 12.16 -17.73 19.99
N ARG A 23 12.18 -18.92 19.36
CA ARG A 23 13.43 -19.60 19.01
C ARG A 23 14.28 -18.82 18.02
N ILE A 24 13.68 -18.20 17.00
CA ILE A 24 14.40 -17.36 16.03
C ILE A 24 14.95 -16.12 16.72
N THR A 25 14.20 -15.50 17.63
CA THR A 25 14.65 -14.33 18.38
C THR A 25 15.86 -14.67 19.25
N GLU A 26 15.81 -15.77 19.99
CA GLU A 26 16.94 -16.26 20.80
C GLU A 26 18.18 -16.56 19.94
N LEU A 27 18.00 -17.17 18.77
CA LEU A 27 19.09 -17.43 17.82
C LEU A 27 19.70 -16.13 17.28
N LEU A 28 18.87 -15.16 16.91
CA LEU A 28 19.32 -13.86 16.41
C LEU A 28 20.09 -13.09 17.49
N GLU A 29 19.63 -13.12 18.74
CA GLU A 29 20.33 -12.53 19.89
C GLU A 29 21.68 -13.20 20.14
N HIS A 30 21.73 -14.54 20.03
CA HIS A 30 22.97 -15.29 20.13
C HIS A 30 23.96 -14.92 19.01
N CYS A 31 23.49 -14.83 17.76
CA CYS A 31 24.30 -14.40 16.60
C CYS A 31 24.82 -12.95 16.74
N ALA A 32 24.04 -12.04 17.33
CA ALA A 32 24.50 -10.69 17.67
C ALA A 32 25.61 -10.73 18.74
N SER A 33 25.45 -11.57 19.77
CA SER A 33 26.43 -11.68 20.86
C SER A 33 27.76 -12.34 20.47
N THR A 34 27.74 -13.20 19.45
CA THR A 34 28.91 -13.92 18.93
C THR A 34 29.63 -13.17 17.80
N GLY A 35 29.03 -12.09 17.27
CA GLY A 35 29.60 -11.28 16.20
C GLY A 35 29.66 -11.98 14.83
N GLU A 36 28.95 -13.10 14.66
CA GLU A 36 28.90 -13.87 13.41
C GLU A 36 28.17 -13.11 12.29
N LEU A 37 27.30 -12.16 12.66
CA LEU A 37 26.50 -11.34 11.76
C LEU A 37 26.53 -9.88 12.26
N SER A 38 26.57 -8.93 11.32
CA SER A 38 26.57 -7.50 11.65
C SER A 38 25.25 -7.07 12.29
N ASP A 39 25.34 -6.34 13.41
CA ASP A 39 24.21 -5.80 14.18
C ASP A 39 23.22 -4.98 13.33
N ASP A 40 23.71 -4.35 12.25
CA ASP A 40 22.90 -3.55 11.32
C ASP A 40 21.79 -4.38 10.64
N ASN A 41 21.96 -5.69 10.53
CA ASN A 41 20.98 -6.60 9.94
C ASN A 41 20.12 -7.31 10.99
N ILE A 42 20.64 -7.58 12.19
CA ILE A 42 19.96 -8.39 13.20
C ILE A 42 18.97 -7.58 14.03
N VAL A 43 19.37 -6.41 14.51
CA VAL A 43 18.53 -5.58 15.39
C VAL A 43 17.21 -5.17 14.72
N PRO A 44 17.17 -4.81 13.43
CA PRO A 44 15.90 -4.55 12.74
C PRO A 44 15.00 -5.78 12.65
N LEU A 45 15.56 -6.98 12.43
CA LEU A 45 14.77 -8.21 12.33
C LEU A 45 14.11 -8.57 13.66
N ILE A 46 14.85 -8.48 14.77
CA ILE A 46 14.29 -8.68 16.12
C ILE A 46 13.15 -7.69 16.38
N LYS A 47 13.36 -6.40 16.06
CA LYS A 47 12.31 -5.37 16.19
C LYS A 47 11.09 -5.67 15.35
N ILE A 48 11.25 -6.22 14.14
CA ILE A 48 10.14 -6.64 13.29
C ILE A 48 9.40 -7.80 13.95
N LEU A 49 10.10 -8.87 14.33
CA LEU A 49 9.50 -10.08 14.94
C LEU A 49 8.70 -9.76 16.22
N GLN A 50 9.18 -8.79 17.01
CA GLN A 50 8.53 -8.35 18.25
C GLN A 50 7.52 -7.20 18.04
N SER A 51 7.31 -6.73 16.80
CA SER A 51 6.47 -5.57 16.53
C SER A 51 4.97 -5.87 16.71
N PRO A 52 4.15 -4.85 17.05
CA PRO A 52 2.69 -4.97 17.01
C PRO A 52 2.15 -5.43 15.65
N PHE A 53 2.86 -5.12 14.56
CA PHE A 53 2.52 -5.58 13.22
C PHE A 53 2.66 -7.10 13.10
N MET A 54 3.79 -7.68 13.50
CA MET A 54 3.99 -9.13 13.45
C MET A 54 3.06 -9.88 14.41
N ASN A 55 2.69 -9.26 15.54
CA ASN A 55 1.67 -9.82 16.43
C ASN A 55 0.31 -9.95 15.75
N ALA A 56 -0.13 -8.91 15.03
CA ALA A 56 -1.36 -8.97 14.26
C ALA A 56 -1.29 -9.99 13.11
N VAL A 57 -0.12 -10.13 12.45
CA VAL A 57 0.10 -11.16 11.42
C VAL A 57 -0.08 -12.56 11.98
N ARG A 58 0.49 -12.82 13.16
CA ARG A 58 0.35 -14.10 13.87
C ARG A 58 -1.10 -14.40 14.25
N GLU A 59 -1.85 -13.44 14.78
CA GLU A 59 -3.26 -13.65 15.13
C GLU A 59 -4.11 -14.09 13.92
N VAL A 60 -3.92 -13.44 12.77
CA VAL A 60 -4.61 -13.84 11.53
C VAL A 60 -4.13 -15.19 11.03
N TYR A 61 -2.83 -15.48 11.12
CA TYR A 61 -2.27 -16.79 10.78
C TYR A 61 -2.94 -17.91 11.57
N GLU A 62 -2.97 -17.80 12.89
CA GLU A 62 -3.58 -18.80 13.77
C GLU A 62 -5.08 -18.95 13.48
N HIS A 63 -5.79 -17.84 13.33
CA HIS A 63 -7.22 -17.87 13.04
C HIS A 63 -7.54 -18.60 11.72
N VAL A 64 -6.75 -18.34 10.67
CA VAL A 64 -6.89 -19.01 9.38
C VAL A 64 -6.43 -20.47 9.48
N TYR A 65 -5.34 -20.77 10.20
CA TYR A 65 -4.82 -22.12 10.37
C TYR A 65 -5.85 -23.06 10.99
N TYR A 66 -6.45 -22.66 12.11
CA TYR A 66 -7.47 -23.44 12.81
C TYR A 66 -8.85 -23.37 12.13
N GLY A 67 -9.10 -22.34 11.31
CA GLY A 67 -10.32 -22.20 10.53
C GLY A 67 -10.39 -23.09 9.27
N LEU A 68 -9.24 -23.51 8.72
CA LEU A 68 -9.14 -24.36 7.53
C LEU A 68 -9.27 -25.87 7.82
N ASN A 69 -9.87 -26.25 8.95
CA ASN A 69 -9.91 -27.62 9.46
C ASN A 69 -10.81 -28.59 8.66
N ASP A 70 -11.23 -28.20 7.45
CA ASP A 70 -12.14 -28.98 6.63
C ASP A 70 -11.34 -29.77 5.58
N SER A 71 -11.34 -31.10 5.76
CA SER A 71 -11.00 -32.11 4.76
C SER A 71 -9.50 -32.22 4.35
N PHE A 72 -8.76 -33.05 5.10
CA PHE A 72 -7.54 -33.78 4.72
C PHE A 72 -6.51 -33.03 3.84
N THR A 73 -5.66 -32.24 4.48
CA THR A 73 -4.35 -31.85 3.92
C THR A 73 -3.25 -32.13 4.96
N SER A 74 -2.05 -32.45 4.50
CA SER A 74 -0.90 -32.63 5.40
C SER A 74 -0.61 -31.34 6.18
N PRO A 75 -0.03 -31.39 7.39
CA PRO A 75 0.26 -30.18 8.19
C PRO A 75 1.08 -29.12 7.43
N GLU A 76 1.98 -29.56 6.56
CA GLU A 76 2.79 -28.69 5.71
C GLU A 76 1.95 -27.95 4.65
N GLN A 77 1.01 -28.65 4.01
CA GLN A 77 0.10 -28.05 3.03
C GLN A 77 -0.85 -27.06 3.69
N GLN A 78 -1.34 -27.37 4.89
CA GLN A 78 -2.15 -26.46 5.68
C GLN A 78 -1.37 -25.20 6.06
N ALA A 79 -0.15 -25.34 6.61
CA ALA A 79 0.71 -24.21 6.95
C ALA A 79 1.02 -23.31 5.74
N ASN A 80 1.31 -23.90 4.57
CA ASN A 80 1.57 -23.15 3.34
C ASN A 80 0.31 -22.42 2.82
N ALA A 81 -0.85 -23.11 2.83
CA ALA A 81 -2.13 -22.51 2.44
C ALA A 81 -2.52 -21.37 3.38
N THR A 82 -2.36 -21.56 4.69
CA THR A 82 -2.57 -20.53 5.72
C THR A 82 -1.64 -19.35 5.50
N ALA A 83 -0.33 -19.57 5.34
CA ALA A 83 0.63 -18.49 5.11
C ALA A 83 0.22 -17.63 3.90
N LYS A 84 -0.16 -18.28 2.79
CA LYS A 84 -0.65 -17.59 1.59
C LYS A 84 -1.94 -16.81 1.86
N ALA A 85 -2.90 -17.41 2.55
CA ALA A 85 -4.17 -16.77 2.89
C ALA A 85 -3.97 -15.60 3.86
N THR A 86 -3.13 -15.72 4.89
CA THR A 86 -2.77 -14.64 5.81
C THR A 86 -2.10 -13.48 5.08
N VAL A 87 -1.14 -13.75 4.20
CA VAL A 87 -0.51 -12.72 3.37
C VAL A 87 -1.53 -12.06 2.44
N ALA A 88 -2.46 -12.83 1.85
CA ALA A 88 -3.53 -12.28 1.02
C ALA A 88 -4.51 -11.41 1.83
N VAL A 89 -4.90 -11.84 3.04
CA VAL A 89 -5.75 -11.09 3.97
C VAL A 89 -5.04 -9.81 4.40
N PHE A 90 -3.74 -9.86 4.71
CA PHE A 90 -2.95 -8.66 4.98
C PHE A 90 -2.80 -7.77 3.76
N ALA A 91 -2.52 -8.30 2.58
CA ALA A 91 -2.47 -7.50 1.36
C ALA A 91 -3.82 -6.83 1.05
N ALA A 92 -4.93 -7.48 1.42
CA ALA A 92 -6.29 -6.96 1.29
C ALA A 92 -6.68 -6.01 2.43
N SER A 93 -6.18 -6.19 3.66
CA SER A 93 -6.50 -5.41 4.87
C SER A 93 -5.58 -4.19 5.04
N VAL A 94 -4.32 -4.29 4.60
CA VAL A 94 -3.47 -3.19 4.10
C VAL A 94 -4.00 -2.69 2.75
N GLY A 95 -5.31 -2.84 2.57
CA GLY A 95 -6.09 -2.33 1.48
C GLY A 95 -5.72 -0.88 1.33
N HIS A 96 -5.03 -0.64 0.22
CA HIS A 96 -4.97 0.60 -0.51
C HIS A 96 -3.77 1.55 -0.29
N ALA A 97 -2.90 1.35 0.70
CA ALA A 97 -1.73 2.21 0.90
C ALA A 97 -0.50 1.87 0.02
N HIS A 98 -0.49 0.72 -0.68
CA HIS A 98 0.61 0.35 -1.55
C HIS A 98 0.40 0.80 -3.01
N PRO A 99 1.46 1.24 -3.71
CA PRO A 99 1.39 1.54 -5.13
C PRO A 99 0.94 0.32 -5.93
N ARG A 100 -0.07 0.50 -6.79
CA ARG A 100 -0.58 -0.51 -7.71
C ARG A 100 -0.56 -0.01 -9.14
N VAL A 101 -0.39 -0.93 -10.07
CA VAL A 101 -0.38 -0.64 -11.51
C VAL A 101 -1.77 -0.84 -12.08
N ILE A 102 -2.26 0.13 -12.84
CA ILE A 102 -3.56 0.07 -13.52
C ILE A 102 -3.33 0.38 -15.00
N THR A 103 -3.91 -0.42 -15.89
CA THR A 103 -3.90 -0.14 -17.33
C THR A 103 -5.32 0.19 -17.79
N LEU A 104 -5.50 1.38 -18.35
CA LEU A 104 -6.79 1.86 -18.86
C LEU A 104 -6.71 2.08 -20.38
N PRO A 105 -7.64 1.53 -21.18
CA PRO A 105 -7.73 1.88 -22.59
C PRO A 105 -8.20 3.34 -22.73
N LYS A 106 -7.64 4.08 -23.67
CA LYS A 106 -8.08 5.45 -23.94
C LYS A 106 -9.04 5.47 -25.12
N ASN A 107 -10.27 5.90 -24.87
CA ASN A 107 -11.28 6.08 -25.92
C ASN A 107 -11.43 7.56 -26.31
N GLU A 108 -12.32 7.85 -27.25
CA GLU A 108 -12.61 9.21 -27.71
C GLU A 108 -13.15 10.13 -26.60
N GLN A 109 -13.79 9.55 -25.58
CA GLN A 109 -14.31 10.24 -24.40
C GLN A 109 -13.24 10.43 -23.30
N GLY A 110 -12.02 9.92 -23.50
CA GLY A 110 -10.90 10.02 -22.57
C GLY A 110 -10.74 8.80 -21.65
N LEU A 111 -10.36 9.06 -20.40
CA LEU A 111 -10.06 8.01 -19.41
C LEU A 111 -11.14 7.84 -18.33
N GLY A 112 -12.13 8.75 -18.27
CA GLY A 112 -13.26 8.63 -17.36
C GLY A 112 -12.97 9.02 -15.90
N PHE A 113 -12.02 9.92 -15.63
CA PHE A 113 -11.74 10.43 -14.28
C PHE A 113 -11.22 11.87 -14.30
N ASN A 114 -11.30 12.55 -13.16
CA ASN A 114 -10.75 13.88 -12.96
C ASN A 114 -9.56 13.82 -11.98
N VAL A 115 -8.59 14.71 -12.21
CA VAL A 115 -7.45 14.90 -11.33
C VAL A 115 -7.53 16.26 -10.61
N MET A 116 -6.89 16.38 -9.45
CA MET A 116 -6.70 17.63 -8.73
C MET A 116 -5.36 17.65 -8.00
N GLY A 117 -4.99 18.81 -7.44
CA GLY A 117 -3.68 19.02 -6.83
C GLY A 117 -2.59 19.24 -7.89
N GLY A 118 -1.33 19.20 -7.47
CA GLY A 118 -0.18 19.62 -8.25
C GLY A 118 0.82 20.38 -7.39
N LYS A 119 2.09 20.36 -7.81
CA LYS A 119 3.19 21.04 -7.11
C LYS A 119 2.90 22.52 -6.84
N GLU A 120 2.25 23.21 -7.77
CA GLU A 120 1.91 24.64 -7.65
C GLU A 120 0.95 24.93 -6.47
N GLN A 121 0.25 23.90 -5.99
CA GLN A 121 -0.63 23.96 -4.82
C GLN A 121 -0.02 23.27 -3.59
N ASN A 122 1.29 22.98 -3.58
CA ASN A 122 1.97 22.19 -2.55
C ASN A 122 1.16 20.92 -2.19
N SER A 123 0.79 20.16 -3.22
CA SER A 123 -0.15 19.06 -3.15
C SER A 123 0.24 17.95 -4.13
N PRO A 124 0.17 16.66 -3.75
CA PRO A 124 0.25 15.58 -4.72
C PRO A 124 -0.94 15.61 -5.69
N ILE A 125 -0.82 14.87 -6.79
CA ILE A 125 -1.90 14.75 -7.77
C ILE A 125 -2.81 13.60 -7.37
N TYR A 126 -4.11 13.86 -7.29
CA TYR A 126 -5.12 12.90 -6.85
C TYR A 126 -6.24 12.73 -7.86
N ILE A 127 -6.81 11.53 -7.92
CA ILE A 127 -8.08 11.25 -8.57
C ILE A 127 -9.21 11.79 -7.69
N SER A 128 -9.80 12.91 -8.10
CA SER A 128 -10.85 13.61 -7.36
C SER A 128 -12.24 13.05 -7.64
N ARG A 129 -12.44 12.49 -8.84
CA ARG A 129 -13.73 11.96 -9.29
C ARG A 129 -13.53 10.85 -10.31
N ILE A 130 -14.35 9.81 -10.21
CA ILE A 130 -14.57 8.82 -11.26
C ILE A 130 -15.86 9.20 -12.01
N ILE A 131 -15.83 9.18 -13.34
CA ILE A 131 -16.97 9.55 -14.18
C ILE A 131 -17.87 8.32 -14.35
N PRO A 132 -19.17 8.41 -14.00
CA PRO A 132 -20.12 7.32 -14.20
C PRO A 132 -20.22 6.88 -15.66
N GLY A 133 -20.21 5.57 -15.90
CA GLY A 133 -20.20 4.97 -17.24
C GLY A 133 -18.87 5.11 -18.00
N GLY A 134 -17.88 5.80 -17.42
CA GLY A 134 -16.57 6.06 -18.00
C GLY A 134 -15.64 4.84 -17.97
N VAL A 135 -14.50 4.95 -18.67
CA VAL A 135 -13.51 3.85 -18.75
C VAL A 135 -12.99 3.45 -17.37
N ALA A 136 -12.60 4.43 -16.54
CA ALA A 136 -12.08 4.16 -15.21
C ALA A 136 -13.07 3.43 -14.31
N GLU A 137 -14.37 3.79 -14.37
CA GLU A 137 -15.41 3.10 -13.60
C GLU A 137 -15.60 1.66 -14.08
N LYS A 138 -15.70 1.45 -15.40
CA LYS A 138 -15.85 0.13 -16.02
C LYS A 138 -14.68 -0.80 -15.72
N ASN A 139 -13.47 -0.26 -15.58
CA ASN A 139 -12.30 -1.04 -15.17
C ASN A 139 -12.33 -1.43 -13.69
N GLY A 140 -12.98 -0.64 -12.83
CA GLY A 140 -13.17 -0.93 -11.40
C GLY A 140 -11.94 -0.78 -10.50
N ASN A 141 -10.74 -0.70 -11.07
CA ASN A 141 -9.49 -0.69 -10.30
C ASN A 141 -9.01 0.72 -9.88
N LEU A 142 -9.51 1.77 -10.55
CA LEU A 142 -9.23 3.17 -10.21
C LEU A 142 -10.37 3.74 -9.37
N LYS A 143 -10.04 4.42 -8.27
CA LYS A 143 -11.01 4.94 -7.31
C LYS A 143 -10.72 6.41 -6.98
N ARG A 144 -11.77 7.14 -6.59
CA ARG A 144 -11.58 8.45 -5.95
C ARG A 144 -10.73 8.27 -4.68
N GLY A 145 -9.76 9.15 -4.47
CA GLY A 145 -8.81 9.03 -3.35
C GLY A 145 -7.50 8.35 -3.72
N ASP A 146 -7.34 7.88 -4.95
CA ASP A 146 -6.05 7.49 -5.49
C ASP A 146 -5.13 8.70 -5.69
N GLN A 147 -3.94 8.67 -5.09
CA GLN A 147 -2.80 9.50 -5.48
C GLN A 147 -2.20 8.91 -6.77
N LEU A 148 -1.99 9.76 -7.77
CA LEU A 148 -1.29 9.42 -8.99
C LEU A 148 0.23 9.53 -8.78
N ILE A 149 0.94 8.42 -8.97
CA ILE A 149 2.39 8.33 -8.78
C ILE A 149 3.12 8.42 -10.12
N SER A 150 2.65 7.69 -11.14
CA SER A 150 3.25 7.77 -12.49
C SER A 150 2.24 7.54 -13.61
N VAL A 151 2.57 8.07 -14.79
CA VAL A 151 1.84 7.89 -16.05
C VAL A 151 2.81 7.37 -17.10
N ASN A 152 2.54 6.18 -17.64
CA ASN A 152 3.37 5.50 -18.62
C ASN A 152 4.86 5.41 -18.22
N GLY A 153 5.13 5.21 -16.93
CA GLY A 153 6.49 5.11 -16.37
C GLY A 153 7.13 6.45 -16.01
N ILE A 154 6.50 7.59 -16.31
CA ILE A 154 6.98 8.91 -15.90
C ILE A 154 6.38 9.26 -14.54
N ASN A 155 7.24 9.50 -13.54
CA ASN A 155 6.82 9.90 -12.20
C ASN A 155 6.20 11.31 -12.22
N VAL A 156 5.05 11.48 -11.58
CA VAL A 156 4.30 12.75 -11.49
C VAL A 156 4.03 13.21 -10.05
N GLU A 157 4.60 12.55 -9.04
CA GLU A 157 4.35 12.87 -7.62
C GLU A 157 4.78 14.30 -7.24
N LYS A 158 5.82 14.81 -7.90
CA LYS A 158 6.39 16.13 -7.66
C LYS A 158 6.23 17.07 -8.86
N GLU A 159 5.32 16.75 -9.77
CA GLU A 159 5.08 17.54 -10.98
C GLU A 159 3.90 18.51 -10.79
N CYS A 160 3.80 19.49 -11.68
CA CYS A 160 2.65 20.38 -11.72
C CYS A 160 1.40 19.66 -12.27
N HIS A 161 0.24 20.20 -11.93
CA HIS A 161 -1.04 19.69 -12.42
C HIS A 161 -1.06 19.55 -13.96
N GLU A 162 -0.61 20.59 -14.64
CA GLU A 162 -0.62 20.70 -16.10
C GLU A 162 0.22 19.60 -16.74
N LYS A 163 1.38 19.26 -16.16
CA LYS A 163 2.26 18.23 -16.70
C LYS A 163 1.64 16.85 -16.64
N ALA A 164 0.99 16.50 -15.53
CA ALA A 164 0.29 15.21 -15.44
C ALA A 164 -0.89 15.13 -16.42
N VAL A 165 -1.65 16.22 -16.58
CA VAL A 165 -2.74 16.29 -17.56
C VAL A 165 -2.20 16.15 -18.99
N GLU A 166 -1.07 16.79 -19.31
CA GLU A 166 -0.39 16.66 -20.60
C GLU A 166 -0.04 15.18 -20.88
N LEU A 167 0.58 14.48 -19.92
CA LEU A 167 0.95 13.07 -20.07
C LEU A 167 -0.27 12.16 -20.28
N LEU A 168 -1.35 12.38 -19.52
CA LEU A 168 -2.61 11.65 -19.67
C LEU A 168 -3.27 11.92 -21.04
N LYS A 169 -3.18 13.16 -21.54
CA LYS A 169 -3.70 13.57 -22.85
C LYS A 169 -2.82 13.10 -24.01
N ALA A 170 -1.51 13.01 -23.85
CA ALA A 170 -0.58 12.56 -24.89
C ALA A 170 -0.63 11.04 -25.11
N ALA A 171 -1.02 10.27 -24.09
CA ALA A 171 -1.09 8.82 -24.20
C ALA A 171 -2.06 8.36 -25.30
N LYS A 172 -1.70 7.31 -26.03
CA LYS A 172 -2.48 6.71 -27.13
C LYS A 172 -2.70 5.22 -26.84
N GLY A 173 -3.86 4.69 -27.25
CA GLY A 173 -4.21 3.28 -27.09
C GLY A 173 -4.54 2.92 -25.64
N SER A 174 -3.52 2.78 -24.78
CA SER A 174 -3.69 2.47 -23.35
C SER A 174 -2.74 3.29 -22.49
N VAL A 175 -3.14 3.53 -21.25
CA VAL A 175 -2.38 4.30 -20.27
C VAL A 175 -2.09 3.41 -19.08
N LYS A 176 -0.80 3.26 -18.74
CA LYS A 176 -0.34 2.57 -17.54
C LYS A 176 -0.14 3.59 -16.43
N LEU A 177 -0.93 3.48 -15.38
CA LEU A 177 -0.88 4.34 -14.20
C LEU A 177 -0.26 3.56 -13.05
N VAL A 178 0.53 4.24 -12.22
CA VAL A 178 0.84 3.75 -10.87
C VAL A 178 0.09 4.65 -9.89
N VAL A 179 -0.72 4.05 -9.02
CA VAL A 179 -1.55 4.79 -8.06
C VAL A 179 -1.47 4.20 -6.67
N ARG A 180 -1.72 5.00 -5.66
CA ARG A 180 -1.80 4.58 -4.25
C ARG A 180 -3.04 5.22 -3.64
N TYR A 181 -3.88 4.46 -2.96
CA TYR A 181 -5.12 4.98 -2.42
C TYR A 181 -4.96 5.52 -0.99
N THR A 182 -5.14 6.83 -0.88
CA THR A 182 -4.96 7.62 0.34
C THR A 182 -6.13 8.60 0.49
N PRO A 183 -7.37 8.10 0.69
CA PRO A 183 -8.59 8.92 0.65
C PRO A 183 -8.63 9.96 1.78
N LYS A 184 -8.10 9.64 2.95
CA LYS A 184 -8.02 10.58 4.08
C LYS A 184 -7.21 11.83 3.72
N LEU A 185 -6.11 11.67 2.99
CA LEU A 185 -5.29 12.79 2.52
C LEU A 185 -6.02 13.62 1.46
N LEU A 186 -6.78 12.98 0.56
CA LEU A 186 -7.63 13.69 -0.39
C LEU A 186 -8.68 14.56 0.35
N GLU A 187 -9.38 14.00 1.34
CA GLU A 187 -10.38 14.73 2.13
C GLU A 187 -9.79 15.92 2.88
N GLU A 188 -8.60 15.76 3.46
CA GLU A 188 -7.85 16.85 4.10
C GLU A 188 -7.47 17.95 3.11
N MET A 189 -7.03 17.57 1.91
CA MET A 189 -6.69 18.50 0.84
C MET A 189 -7.92 19.27 0.34
N GLU A 190 -9.04 18.60 0.09
CA GLU A 190 -10.30 19.23 -0.31
C GLU A 190 -10.77 20.24 0.74
N ARG A 191 -10.69 19.89 2.03
CA ARG A 191 -11.00 20.79 3.15
C ARG A 191 -10.09 22.02 3.18
N ARG A 192 -8.81 21.85 2.87
CA ARG A 192 -7.84 22.96 2.78
C ARG A 192 -8.19 23.91 1.64
N PHE A 193 -8.48 23.37 0.45
CA PHE A 193 -8.85 24.18 -0.71
C PHE A 193 -10.17 24.92 -0.52
N GLU A 194 -11.17 24.29 0.10
CA GLU A 194 -12.45 24.93 0.42
C GLU A 194 -12.27 26.13 1.38
N LYS A 195 -11.44 25.97 2.42
CA LYS A 195 -11.11 27.07 3.34
C LYS A 195 -10.42 28.24 2.64
N GLN A 196 -9.51 27.96 1.71
CA GLN A 196 -8.84 28.99 0.92
C GLN A 196 -9.82 29.73 0.01
N ARG A 197 -10.67 29.01 -0.73
CA ARG A 197 -11.69 29.61 -1.62
C ARG A 197 -12.65 30.54 -0.87
N ARG A 198 -13.09 30.16 0.34
CA ARG A 198 -13.96 31.00 1.17
C ARG A 198 -13.30 32.32 1.56
N ARG A 199 -11.99 32.31 1.84
CA ARG A 199 -11.23 33.52 2.17
C ARG A 199 -11.09 34.45 0.96
N THR A 200 -10.78 33.90 -0.21
CA THR A 200 -10.62 34.69 -1.44
C THR A 200 -11.94 35.31 -1.91
N ASN A 201 -13.06 34.58 -1.78
CA ASN A 201 -14.38 35.10 -2.17
C ASN A 201 -14.90 36.20 -1.23
N GLN A 202 -14.49 36.24 0.04
CA GLN A 202 -14.89 37.29 0.99
C GLN A 202 -14.09 38.60 0.83
N GLN A 203 -13.05 38.63 -0.01
CA GLN A 203 -12.16 39.80 -0.21
C GLN A 203 -12.39 40.57 -1.53
N SER A 204 -13.47 40.30 -2.27
CA SER A 204 -13.79 41.08 -3.49
C SER A 204 -14.40 42.44 -3.10
N PRO A 205 -13.73 43.60 -3.30
CA PRO A 205 -14.32 44.90 -2.98
C PRO A 205 -15.35 45.25 -4.05
N SER A 206 -16.56 45.64 -3.63
CA SER A 206 -17.55 46.21 -4.54
C SER A 206 -17.02 47.54 -5.10
N LEU A 207 -16.69 47.55 -6.40
CA LEU A 207 -16.77 48.70 -7.30
C LEU A 207 -17.73 49.81 -6.83
N PRO A 208 -17.36 50.99 -6.27
CA PRO A 208 -18.37 52.03 -6.11
C PRO A 208 -18.90 52.44 -7.49
N ARG A 209 -20.21 52.33 -7.66
CA ARG A 209 -20.94 52.83 -8.82
C ARG A 209 -20.83 54.35 -8.81
N ASN A 210 -19.99 54.92 -9.68
CA ASN A 210 -19.98 56.35 -9.91
C ASN A 210 -21.36 56.79 -10.42
N LYS A 211 -21.93 57.78 -9.74
CA LYS A 211 -23.11 58.53 -10.17
C LYS A 211 -22.70 59.66 -11.10
#